data_AF-A0A1H8ESA4-F1
#
_entry.id   AF-A0A1H8ESA4-F1
#
_cell.length_a   1.000
_cell.length_b   1.000
_cell.length_c   1.000
_cell.angle_alpha   90.00
_cell.angle_beta   90.00
_cell.angle_gamma   90.00
#
_symmetry.space_group_name_H-M   'P 1'
#
loop_
_entity.id
_entity.type
_entity.pdbx_description
1 polymer ?
#
loop_
_entity_poly.entity_id
_entity_poly.type
_entity_poly.pdbx_seq_one_letter_code
_entity_poly.pdbx_strand_id
1 'polypeptide(L)'
;MIITLPKEFKEAINEMPYNVTVKRNALKVYAALYTKYHLRNSIGYFPVSSEYLKTVNLRYYKILSYFIEKKLIDYYKKAYTDENDIFNTVYRKAYNKELGITAKYRFLVNVEAGDEINVDMVTNRTYRWYEIIERSLVATAFPIKINRDSYGRRVHHPAIRNYKVDFKGYYTIDAICSQPRLLYNHLKDKGIIDPEYNRIFESNLDFYMEVAARLNFQGSNQHKRNEAKDLFMHWINGHGYVPNFEIHNLFRTVSLYLKGIKRGNYKNGGALLQRIESKIWIDGILNNIPCDFALPIHDCVIVKKQDADMVLNYCKHQYPNIKFKKELIK
;
A
#
# COMPACT_ATOMS: atom_id res chain seq x y z
N MET A 1 -20.43 -13.97 2.59
CA MET A 1 -21.29 -14.20 3.76
C MET A 1 -22.52 -13.33 3.59
N ILE A 2 -23.72 -13.90 3.61
CA ILE A 2 -24.97 -13.14 3.50
C ILE A 2 -25.34 -12.59 4.89
N ILE A 3 -25.66 -11.30 4.96
CA ILE A 3 -26.15 -10.62 6.16
C ILE A 3 -27.27 -9.66 5.80
N THR A 4 -28.13 -9.35 6.75
CA THR A 4 -29.07 -8.23 6.68
C THR A 4 -28.34 -6.93 7.03
N LEU A 5 -28.43 -5.90 6.18
CA LEU A 5 -27.89 -4.58 6.42
C LEU A 5 -29.02 -3.56 6.60
N PRO A 6 -29.28 -3.09 7.83
CA PRO A 6 -30.23 -2.03 8.09
C PRO A 6 -29.84 -0.72 7.40
N LYS A 7 -30.85 0.08 7.08
CA LYS A 7 -30.69 1.36 6.39
C LYS A 7 -29.75 2.30 7.16
N GLU A 8 -29.86 2.32 8.49
CA GLU A 8 -29.08 3.17 9.38
C GLU A 8 -27.59 2.83 9.32
N PHE A 9 -27.25 1.52 9.27
CA PHE A 9 -25.87 1.09 9.07
C PHE A 9 -25.36 1.43 7.68
N LYS A 10 -26.19 1.25 6.65
CA LYS A 10 -25.86 1.58 5.27
C LYS A 10 -25.53 3.07 5.11
N GLU A 11 -26.37 3.94 5.66
CA GLU A 11 -26.17 5.39 5.67
C GLU A 11 -24.89 5.77 6.42
N ALA A 12 -24.71 5.28 7.64
CA ALA A 12 -23.51 5.60 8.42
C ALA A 12 -22.20 5.12 7.76
N ILE A 13 -22.20 3.93 7.15
CA ILE A 13 -21.03 3.44 6.39
C ILE A 13 -20.76 4.32 5.17
N ASN A 14 -21.81 4.82 4.51
CA ASN A 14 -21.67 5.70 3.35
C ASN A 14 -21.18 7.11 3.73
N GLU A 15 -21.56 7.61 4.90
CA GLU A 15 -21.14 8.90 5.45
C GLU A 15 -19.71 8.90 6.02
N MET A 16 -19.08 7.74 6.22
CA MET A 16 -17.71 7.70 6.72
C MET A 16 -16.76 8.49 5.80
N PRO A 17 -15.95 9.44 6.33
CA PRO A 17 -15.18 10.41 5.54
C PRO A 17 -13.93 9.83 4.86
N TYR A 18 -13.92 8.55 4.52
CA TYR A 18 -12.73 7.85 4.05
C TYR A 18 -12.99 6.96 2.84
N ASN A 19 -11.92 6.67 2.10
CA ASN A 19 -11.95 5.97 0.81
C ASN A 19 -12.69 4.61 0.88
N VAL A 20 -13.03 4.06 -0.30
CA VAL A 20 -13.74 2.78 -0.51
C VAL A 20 -13.30 1.64 0.43
N THR A 21 -12.01 1.55 0.75
CA THR A 21 -11.45 0.55 1.68
C THR A 21 -11.99 0.67 3.09
N VAL A 22 -12.17 1.89 3.61
CA VAL A 22 -12.73 2.09 4.96
C VAL A 22 -14.19 1.67 5.00
N LYS A 23 -14.97 2.02 3.97
CA LYS A 23 -16.37 1.59 3.85
C LYS A 23 -16.49 0.06 3.79
N ARG A 24 -15.66 -0.60 2.96
CA ARG A 24 -15.58 -2.07 2.90
C ARG A 24 -15.19 -2.68 4.25
N ASN A 25 -14.22 -2.10 4.95
CA ASN A 25 -13.80 -2.57 6.27
C ASN A 25 -14.87 -2.36 7.34
N ALA A 26 -15.58 -1.24 7.31
CA ALA A 26 -16.69 -0.95 8.21
C ALA A 26 -17.81 -1.98 8.03
N LEU A 27 -18.10 -2.32 6.77
CA LEU A 27 -19.05 -3.37 6.44
C LEU A 27 -18.60 -4.75 6.96
N LYS A 28 -17.31 -5.11 6.83
CA LYS A 28 -16.77 -6.36 7.40
C LYS A 28 -16.85 -6.39 8.93
N VAL A 29 -16.59 -5.26 9.60
CA VAL A 29 -16.72 -5.16 11.07
C VAL A 29 -18.18 -5.27 11.50
N TYR A 30 -19.11 -4.63 10.80
CA TYR A 30 -20.54 -4.82 11.02
C TYR A 30 -20.95 -6.29 10.86
N ALA A 31 -20.57 -6.91 9.74
CA ALA A 31 -20.81 -8.32 9.46
C ALA A 31 -20.27 -9.22 10.59
N ALA A 32 -19.07 -8.93 11.10
CA ALA A 32 -18.48 -9.65 12.21
C ALA A 32 -19.29 -9.52 13.50
N LEU A 33 -19.86 -8.35 13.81
CA LEU A 33 -20.78 -8.21 14.94
C LEU A 33 -22.08 -8.99 14.70
N TYR A 34 -22.65 -8.86 13.50
CA TYR A 34 -23.88 -9.53 13.11
C TYR A 34 -23.77 -11.06 13.24
N THR A 35 -22.63 -11.66 12.85
CA THR A 35 -22.39 -13.10 13.03
C THR A 35 -22.51 -13.56 14.47
N LYS A 36 -22.23 -12.69 15.44
CA LYS A 36 -22.26 -13.02 16.87
C LYS A 36 -23.57 -12.60 17.55
N TYR A 37 -24.47 -11.95 16.81
CA TYR A 37 -25.75 -11.46 17.34
C TYR A 37 -26.65 -12.58 17.89
N HIS A 38 -26.55 -13.79 17.32
CA HIS A 38 -27.30 -14.96 17.82
C HIS A 38 -26.93 -15.34 19.26
N LEU A 39 -25.77 -14.89 19.79
CA LEU A 39 -25.32 -15.11 21.16
C LEU A 39 -25.87 -14.07 22.16
N ARG A 40 -26.87 -13.28 21.76
CA ARG A 40 -27.44 -12.22 22.61
C ARG A 40 -28.16 -12.81 23.81
N ASN A 41 -28.02 -12.13 24.95
CA ASN A 41 -28.85 -12.41 26.12
C ASN A 41 -30.24 -11.74 25.99
N SER A 42 -31.08 -11.91 27.01
CA SER A 42 -32.42 -11.31 27.09
C SER A 42 -32.44 -9.78 26.97
N ILE A 43 -31.34 -9.10 27.28
CA ILE A 43 -31.18 -7.64 27.22
C ILE A 43 -30.53 -7.21 25.88
N GLY A 44 -30.34 -8.15 24.94
CA GLY A 44 -29.81 -7.89 23.61
C GLY A 44 -28.28 -7.75 23.53
N TYR A 45 -27.56 -7.96 24.63
CA TYR A 45 -26.09 -7.90 24.64
C TYR A 45 -25.48 -9.25 24.25
N PHE A 46 -24.52 -9.25 23.33
CA PHE A 46 -23.79 -10.42 22.86
C PHE A 46 -22.26 -10.23 22.99
N PRO A 47 -21.52 -11.30 23.32
CA PRO A 47 -20.07 -11.24 23.47
C PRO A 47 -19.34 -11.25 22.11
N VAL A 48 -18.32 -10.38 21.96
CA VAL A 48 -17.40 -10.40 20.81
C VAL A 48 -15.96 -10.17 21.30
N SER A 49 -15.07 -11.13 21.03
CA SER A 49 -13.68 -11.03 21.46
C SER A 49 -12.90 -10.01 20.63
N SER A 50 -12.00 -9.29 21.29
CA SER A 50 -11.12 -8.34 20.61
C SER A 50 -10.19 -9.04 19.60
N GLU A 51 -9.76 -10.26 19.91
CA GLU A 51 -8.90 -11.04 19.02
C GLU A 51 -9.60 -11.41 17.71
N TYR A 52 -10.85 -11.84 17.78
CA TYR A 52 -11.67 -12.08 16.58
C TYR A 52 -11.86 -10.81 15.76
N LEU A 53 -12.16 -9.67 16.39
CA LEU A 53 -12.30 -8.41 15.65
C LEU A 53 -10.97 -7.95 15.01
N LYS A 54 -9.82 -8.24 15.63
CA LYS A 54 -8.50 -7.97 15.03
C LYS A 54 -8.21 -8.84 13.81
N THR A 55 -8.71 -10.08 13.76
CA THR A 55 -8.56 -10.90 12.55
C THR A 55 -9.33 -10.32 11.37
N VAL A 56 -10.51 -9.73 11.63
CA VAL A 56 -11.34 -9.03 10.64
C VAL A 56 -10.73 -7.66 10.25
N ASN A 57 -10.33 -6.86 11.22
CA ASN A 57 -9.69 -5.57 10.98
C ASN A 57 -8.86 -5.12 12.18
N LEU A 58 -7.54 -4.90 12.02
CA LEU A 58 -6.68 -4.41 13.10
C LEU A 58 -7.11 -3.06 13.71
N ARG A 59 -7.83 -2.23 12.95
CA ARG A 59 -8.33 -0.91 13.37
C ARG A 59 -9.84 -0.92 13.66
N TYR A 60 -10.42 -2.10 13.94
CA TYR A 60 -11.85 -2.25 14.24
C TYR A 60 -12.34 -1.26 15.32
N TYR A 61 -11.52 -0.95 16.33
CA TYR A 61 -11.88 -0.06 17.43
C TYR A 61 -12.28 1.35 16.96
N LYS A 62 -11.70 1.86 15.86
CA LYS A 62 -12.09 3.16 15.28
C LYS A 62 -13.48 3.10 14.66
N ILE A 63 -13.75 2.02 13.93
CA ILE A 63 -15.06 1.76 13.31
C ILE A 63 -16.13 1.58 14.39
N LEU A 64 -15.84 0.79 15.43
CA LEU A 64 -16.77 0.61 16.54
C LEU A 64 -17.06 1.92 17.27
N SER A 65 -16.03 2.74 17.51
CA SER A 65 -16.22 4.06 18.15
C SER A 65 -17.16 4.95 17.34
N TYR A 66 -17.01 4.95 16.00
CA TYR A 66 -17.90 5.67 15.11
C TYR A 66 -19.33 5.11 15.13
N PHE A 67 -19.52 3.78 15.13
CA PHE A 67 -20.86 3.19 15.25
C PHE A 67 -21.53 3.49 16.60
N ILE A 68 -20.75 3.60 17.68
CA ILE A 68 -21.25 4.03 19.00
C ILE A 68 -21.67 5.50 18.96
N GLU A 69 -20.84 6.38 18.37
CA GLU A 69 -21.13 7.81 18.21
C GLU A 69 -22.41 8.04 17.39
N LYS A 70 -22.60 7.27 16.33
CA LYS A 70 -23.81 7.25 15.50
C LYS A 70 -25.01 6.54 16.14
N LYS A 71 -24.88 6.09 17.40
CA LYS A 71 -25.93 5.39 18.17
C LYS A 71 -26.48 4.14 17.47
N LEU A 72 -25.65 3.44 16.71
CA LEU A 72 -26.02 2.19 16.03
C LEU A 72 -25.76 0.96 16.90
N ILE A 73 -24.73 1.04 17.73
CA ILE A 73 -24.37 0.02 18.71
C ILE A 73 -24.10 0.65 20.06
N ASP A 74 -24.17 -0.16 21.11
CA ASP A 74 -23.71 0.20 22.45
C ASP A 74 -22.86 -0.94 23.01
N TYR A 75 -22.10 -0.66 24.06
CA TYR A 75 -21.32 -1.66 24.77
C TYR A 75 -21.77 -1.78 26.22
N TYR A 76 -21.62 -2.98 26.77
CA TYR A 76 -22.03 -3.23 28.15
C TYR A 76 -21.18 -2.41 29.13
N LYS A 77 -21.85 -1.65 30.00
CA LYS A 77 -21.24 -0.81 31.03
C LYS A 77 -21.54 -1.42 32.40
N LYS A 78 -20.56 -1.39 33.31
CA LYS A 78 -20.79 -1.65 34.73
C LYS A 78 -20.78 -0.32 35.48
N ALA A 79 -21.68 -0.22 36.45
CA ALA A 79 -21.66 0.85 37.43
C ALA A 79 -20.49 0.62 38.39
N TYR A 80 -19.73 1.68 38.62
CA TYR A 80 -18.69 1.76 39.63
C TYR A 80 -18.96 2.99 40.47
N THR A 81 -18.69 2.93 41.77
CA THR A 81 -18.67 4.11 42.62
C THR A 81 -17.55 5.04 42.17
N ASP A 82 -17.79 6.34 42.10
CA ASP A 82 -16.75 7.31 41.79
C ASP A 82 -15.69 7.30 42.89
N GLU A 83 -14.42 7.33 42.48
CA GLU A 83 -13.28 7.31 43.40
C GLU A 83 -13.19 8.64 44.18
N ASN A 84 -13.81 9.71 43.67
CA ASN A 84 -13.79 11.05 44.28
C ASN A 84 -15.12 11.45 44.93
N ASP A 85 -16.21 10.71 44.68
CA ASP A 85 -17.54 11.00 45.25
C ASP A 85 -18.36 9.70 45.40
N ILE A 86 -18.46 9.23 46.63
CA ILE A 86 -19.15 7.96 46.95
C ILE A 86 -20.65 7.98 46.65
N PHE A 87 -21.25 9.15 46.42
CA PHE A 87 -22.65 9.29 46.00
C PHE A 87 -22.82 9.32 44.47
N ASN A 88 -21.72 9.42 43.72
CA ASN A 88 -21.72 9.43 42.27
C ASN A 88 -21.46 8.02 41.70
N THR A 89 -22.19 7.68 40.63
CA THR A 89 -22.03 6.41 39.92
C THR A 89 -21.44 6.65 38.53
N VAL A 90 -20.27 6.06 38.27
CA VAL A 90 -19.57 6.16 36.99
C VAL A 90 -19.73 4.85 36.21
N TYR A 91 -20.12 4.95 34.94
CA TYR A 91 -20.30 3.79 34.08
C TYR A 91 -19.04 3.54 33.24
N ARG A 92 -18.30 2.46 33.53
CA ARG A 92 -17.12 2.07 32.75
C ARG A 92 -17.43 0.87 31.85
N LYS A 93 -16.78 0.82 30.68
CA LYS A 93 -16.89 -0.33 29.75
C LYS A 93 -16.47 -1.60 30.48
N ALA A 94 -17.37 -2.58 30.50
CA ALA A 94 -17.13 -3.83 31.19
C ALA A 94 -16.55 -4.88 30.25
N TYR A 95 -15.52 -5.57 30.73
CA TYR A 95 -14.86 -6.67 30.05
C TYR A 95 -15.00 -7.94 30.89
N ASN A 96 -15.21 -9.09 30.24
CA ASN A 96 -15.09 -10.36 30.94
C ASN A 96 -13.60 -10.75 31.00
N LYS A 97 -13.04 -10.78 32.23
CA LYS A 97 -11.63 -11.06 32.51
C LYS A 97 -11.31 -12.56 32.48
N GLU A 98 -12.25 -13.43 32.86
CA GLU A 98 -12.03 -14.89 32.95
C GLU A 98 -11.73 -15.55 31.59
N LEU A 99 -12.16 -14.91 30.49
CA LEU A 99 -11.98 -15.38 29.11
C LEU A 99 -11.08 -14.46 28.27
N GLY A 100 -10.29 -13.59 28.90
CA GLY A 100 -9.27 -12.79 28.19
C GLY A 100 -9.82 -11.70 27.25
N ILE A 101 -10.56 -10.73 27.80
CA ILE A 101 -10.88 -9.42 27.14
C ILE A 101 -12.01 -9.54 26.09
N THR A 102 -13.13 -10.14 26.48
CA THR A 102 -14.35 -10.11 25.67
C THR A 102 -15.25 -8.96 26.11
N ALA A 103 -15.51 -8.02 25.20
CA ALA A 103 -16.51 -6.97 25.40
C ALA A 103 -17.87 -7.47 24.92
N LYS A 104 -18.95 -6.98 25.53
CA LYS A 104 -20.32 -7.25 25.08
C LYS A 104 -20.88 -6.03 24.36
N TYR A 105 -21.52 -6.26 23.23
CA TYR A 105 -22.14 -5.22 22.40
C TYR A 105 -23.63 -5.49 22.26
N ARG A 106 -24.43 -4.46 21.98
CA ARG A 106 -25.82 -4.58 21.54
C ARG A 106 -26.04 -3.71 20.32
N PHE A 107 -26.92 -4.15 19.43
CA PHE A 107 -27.44 -3.27 18.38
C PHE A 107 -28.54 -2.39 18.97
N LEU A 108 -28.54 -1.12 18.57
CA LEU A 108 -29.57 -0.15 18.95
C LEU A 108 -30.61 0.06 17.83
N VAL A 109 -30.42 -0.62 16.70
CA VAL A 109 -31.28 -0.59 15.52
C VAL A 109 -31.79 -2.00 15.23
N ASN A 110 -32.91 -2.11 14.50
CA ASN A 110 -33.44 -3.39 14.09
C ASN A 110 -32.55 -4.02 13.02
N VAL A 111 -31.79 -5.06 13.39
CA VAL A 111 -30.89 -5.77 12.48
C VAL A 111 -31.56 -6.90 11.69
N GLU A 112 -32.83 -7.18 11.96
CA GLU A 112 -33.63 -8.19 11.25
C GLU A 112 -34.35 -7.60 10.03
N ALA A 113 -34.47 -6.27 9.94
CA ALA A 113 -35.06 -5.55 8.82
C ALA A 113 -33.99 -4.79 8.02
N GLY A 114 -33.83 -5.12 6.75
CA GLY A 114 -32.86 -4.45 5.86
C GLY A 114 -32.58 -5.19 4.57
N ASP A 115 -31.60 -4.70 3.81
CA ASP A 115 -31.19 -5.32 2.55
C ASP A 115 -30.33 -6.55 2.83
N GLU A 116 -30.60 -7.68 2.16
CA GLU A 116 -29.67 -8.79 2.14
C GLU A 116 -28.47 -8.47 1.25
N ILE A 117 -27.27 -8.57 1.82
CA ILE A 117 -26.04 -8.30 1.10
C ILE A 117 -25.01 -9.40 1.33
N ASN A 118 -24.24 -9.71 0.29
CA ASN A 118 -23.11 -10.62 0.39
C ASN A 118 -21.84 -9.84 0.76
N VAL A 119 -21.37 -10.03 1.99
CA VAL A 119 -20.11 -9.48 2.48
C VAL A 119 -19.01 -10.50 2.31
N ASP A 120 -17.99 -10.11 1.54
CA ASP A 120 -16.74 -10.84 1.46
C ASP A 120 -15.96 -10.70 2.79
N MET A 121 -16.00 -11.75 3.62
CA MET A 121 -15.27 -11.81 4.88
C MET A 121 -13.80 -12.17 4.69
N VAL A 122 -13.34 -12.47 3.47
CA VAL A 122 -11.94 -12.74 3.19
C VAL A 122 -11.16 -11.45 3.39
N THR A 123 -10.48 -11.36 4.53
CA THR A 123 -9.34 -10.49 4.65
C THR A 123 -8.22 -11.18 3.88
N ASN A 124 -7.89 -10.73 2.67
CA ASN A 124 -6.70 -11.19 1.95
C ASN A 124 -5.47 -10.86 2.81
N ARG A 125 -5.19 -11.70 3.81
CA ARG A 125 -3.96 -11.73 4.60
C ARG A 125 -2.86 -12.43 3.81
N THR A 126 -3.23 -13.35 2.93
CA THR A 126 -2.34 -14.00 1.99
C THR A 126 -2.36 -13.24 0.68
N TYR A 127 -1.63 -12.13 0.64
CA TYR A 127 -1.26 -11.62 -0.67
C TYR A 127 -0.32 -12.63 -1.31
N ARG A 128 -0.59 -13.07 -2.54
CA ARG A 128 0.30 -13.97 -3.27
C ARG A 128 1.74 -13.43 -3.33
N TRP A 129 1.91 -12.11 -3.39
CA TRP A 129 3.24 -11.50 -3.30
C TRP A 129 3.95 -11.77 -1.96
N TYR A 130 3.23 -11.94 -0.85
CA TYR A 130 3.84 -12.28 0.44
C TYR A 130 4.29 -13.75 0.43
N GLU A 131 3.42 -14.65 -0.03
CA GLU A 131 3.70 -16.09 -0.09
C GLU A 131 4.92 -16.40 -0.98
N ILE A 132 5.01 -15.77 -2.15
CA ILE A 132 6.14 -16.00 -3.06
C ILE A 132 7.45 -15.49 -2.46
N ILE A 133 7.44 -14.34 -1.77
CA ILE A 133 8.62 -13.81 -1.09
C ILE A 133 9.01 -14.72 0.07
N GLU A 134 8.05 -15.16 0.88
CA GLU A 134 8.28 -16.09 1.98
C GLU A 134 8.93 -17.38 1.50
N ARG A 135 8.37 -18.03 0.47
CA ARG A 135 8.94 -19.23 -0.15
C ARG A 135 10.34 -18.96 -0.70
N SER A 136 10.56 -17.81 -1.33
CA SER A 136 11.86 -17.44 -1.89
C SER A 136 12.93 -17.22 -0.82
N LEU A 137 12.56 -16.60 0.31
CA LEU A 137 13.46 -16.41 1.46
C LEU A 137 13.79 -17.76 2.11
N VAL A 138 12.81 -18.65 2.26
CA VAL A 138 13.04 -20.02 2.76
C VAL A 138 14.00 -20.78 1.84
N ALA A 139 13.76 -20.76 0.53
CA ALA A 139 14.58 -21.44 -0.46
C ALA A 139 16.03 -20.93 -0.51
N THR A 140 16.29 -19.73 0.00
CA THR A 140 17.61 -19.09 0.03
C THR A 140 18.19 -18.97 1.44
N ALA A 141 17.59 -19.66 2.41
CA ALA A 141 18.01 -19.68 3.81
C ALA A 141 18.06 -18.30 4.49
N PHE A 142 17.31 -17.31 4.00
CA PHE A 142 17.16 -16.01 4.67
C PHE A 142 16.03 -16.05 5.72
N PRO A 143 16.14 -15.26 6.80
CA PRO A 143 15.07 -15.17 7.79
C PRO A 143 13.82 -14.52 7.19
N ILE A 144 12.66 -15.05 7.54
CA ILE A 144 11.35 -14.53 7.08
C ILE A 144 11.03 -13.24 7.85
N LYS A 145 11.54 -12.12 7.33
CA LYS A 145 11.26 -10.77 7.86
C LYS A 145 10.79 -9.87 6.73
N ILE A 146 9.50 -9.92 6.42
CA ILE A 146 8.89 -9.18 5.31
C ILE A 146 8.08 -8.01 5.88
N ASN A 147 8.45 -6.79 5.50
CA ASN A 147 7.74 -5.57 5.92
C ASN A 147 7.41 -4.69 4.71
N ARG A 148 6.26 -4.02 4.73
CA ARG A 148 5.90 -3.03 3.71
C ARG A 148 5.88 -1.64 4.33
N ASP A 149 6.69 -0.71 3.83
CA ASP A 149 6.77 0.63 4.42
C ASP A 149 5.49 1.46 4.13
N SER A 150 5.27 2.54 4.88
CA SER A 150 4.12 3.43 4.70
C SER A 150 4.38 4.58 3.70
N TYR A 151 5.65 4.88 3.44
CA TYR A 151 6.09 6.03 2.65
C TYR A 151 5.90 5.76 1.15
N GLY A 152 6.72 4.85 0.61
CA GLY A 152 6.72 4.40 -0.78
C GLY A 152 5.97 3.09 -0.98
N ARG A 153 5.49 2.45 0.10
CA ARG A 153 4.83 1.14 0.05
C ARG A 153 5.75 0.04 -0.47
N ARG A 154 7.07 0.20 -0.39
CA ARG A 154 8.02 -0.81 -0.85
C ARG A 154 8.06 -1.97 0.13
N VAL A 155 8.36 -3.15 -0.38
CA VAL A 155 8.58 -4.35 0.44
C VAL A 155 10.06 -4.41 0.81
N HIS A 156 10.33 -4.66 2.08
CA HIS A 156 11.65 -4.81 2.67
C HIS A 156 11.80 -6.23 3.17
N HIS A 157 12.92 -6.86 2.82
CA HIS A 157 13.31 -8.17 3.29
C HIS A 157 14.84 -8.28 3.40
N PRO A 158 15.38 -9.27 4.14
CA PRO A 158 16.81 -9.37 4.44
C PRO A 158 17.70 -9.51 3.20
N ALA A 159 17.22 -10.23 2.18
CA ALA A 159 17.95 -10.46 0.93
C ALA A 159 18.22 -9.19 0.09
N ILE A 160 17.67 -8.01 0.42
CA ILE A 160 17.91 -6.77 -0.33
C ILE A 160 19.36 -6.28 -0.23
N ARG A 161 20.02 -6.43 0.93
CA ARG A 161 21.26 -5.69 1.23
C ARG A 161 22.44 -6.12 0.35
N ASN A 162 22.67 -7.43 0.22
CA ASN A 162 23.83 -7.99 -0.46
C ASN A 162 23.43 -8.83 -1.68
N TYR A 163 22.29 -8.51 -2.29
CA TYR A 163 21.69 -9.38 -3.31
C TYR A 163 22.60 -9.69 -4.50
N LYS A 164 23.49 -8.74 -4.86
CA LYS A 164 24.44 -8.94 -5.96
C LYS A 164 25.47 -10.05 -5.68
N VAL A 165 25.76 -10.28 -4.40
CA VAL A 165 26.67 -11.35 -3.95
C VAL A 165 25.88 -12.63 -3.70
N ASP A 166 24.75 -12.53 -3.00
CA ASP A 166 23.98 -13.68 -2.53
C ASP A 166 23.23 -14.42 -3.65
N PHE A 167 22.93 -13.73 -4.76
CA PHE A 167 22.15 -14.27 -5.88
C PHE A 167 22.96 -14.34 -7.19
N LYS A 168 24.26 -14.56 -7.12
CA LYS A 168 25.07 -14.83 -8.33
C LYS A 168 24.47 -16.01 -9.12
N GLY A 169 24.35 -15.84 -10.43
CA GLY A 169 23.71 -16.82 -11.31
C GLY A 169 22.19 -16.69 -11.45
N TYR A 170 21.55 -15.85 -10.62
CA TYR A 170 20.15 -15.44 -10.81
C TYR A 170 20.05 -14.27 -11.79
N TYR A 171 18.82 -13.92 -12.16
CA TYR A 171 18.53 -12.80 -13.06
C TYR A 171 17.69 -11.75 -12.35
N THR A 172 17.98 -10.47 -12.59
CA THR A 172 17.06 -9.37 -12.31
C THR A 172 16.21 -9.10 -13.55
N ILE A 173 14.91 -8.93 -13.35
CA ILE A 173 14.03 -8.28 -14.31
C ILE A 173 13.82 -6.85 -13.81
N ASP A 174 14.36 -5.88 -14.54
CA ASP A 174 14.50 -4.48 -14.12
C ASP A 174 13.79 -3.53 -15.09
N ALA A 175 13.22 -2.45 -14.56
CA ALA A 175 12.57 -1.41 -15.35
C ALA A 175 13.58 -0.30 -15.72
N ILE A 176 13.85 -0.13 -17.02
CA ILE A 176 14.77 0.88 -17.53
C ILE A 176 14.18 2.28 -17.33
N CYS A 177 14.91 3.13 -16.61
CA CYS A 177 14.50 4.51 -16.33
C CYS A 177 13.07 4.56 -15.73
N SER A 178 12.78 3.62 -14.82
CA SER A 178 11.47 3.43 -14.19
C SER A 178 10.85 4.75 -13.75
N GLN A 179 11.49 5.45 -12.81
CA GLN A 179 10.90 6.64 -12.20
C GLN A 179 10.64 7.80 -13.19
N PRO A 180 11.59 8.18 -14.08
CA PRO A 180 11.30 9.15 -15.13
C PRO A 180 10.13 8.73 -16.05
N ARG A 181 10.10 7.48 -16.51
CA ARG A 181 9.02 6.97 -17.36
C ARG A 181 7.67 7.00 -16.63
N LEU A 182 7.66 6.64 -15.35
CA LEU A 182 6.44 6.67 -14.53
C LEU A 182 5.93 8.09 -14.31
N LEU A 183 6.81 9.06 -14.13
CA LEU A 183 6.43 10.47 -14.08
C LEU A 183 5.81 10.92 -15.42
N TYR A 184 6.42 10.53 -16.54
CA TYR A 184 5.87 10.83 -17.87
C TYR A 184 4.46 10.25 -18.06
N ASN A 185 4.28 8.96 -17.77
CA ASN A 185 2.97 8.31 -17.88
C ASN A 185 1.94 9.02 -16.97
N HIS A 186 2.33 9.35 -15.74
CA HIS A 186 1.45 10.04 -14.80
C HIS A 186 1.02 11.44 -15.25
N LEU A 187 1.94 12.20 -15.86
CA LEU A 187 1.64 13.53 -16.40
C LEU A 187 0.75 13.44 -17.64
N LYS A 188 1.05 12.49 -18.54
CA LYS A 188 0.26 12.21 -19.73
C LYS A 188 -1.19 11.86 -19.39
N ASP A 189 -1.42 10.99 -18.40
CA ASP A 189 -2.75 10.63 -17.91
C ASP A 189 -3.54 11.83 -17.35
N LYS A 190 -2.84 12.88 -16.93
CA LYS A 190 -3.42 14.14 -16.41
C LYS A 190 -3.56 15.23 -17.46
N GLY A 191 -3.19 14.97 -18.72
CA GLY A 191 -3.16 15.98 -19.78
C GLY A 191 -2.09 17.06 -19.56
N ILE A 192 -1.06 16.79 -18.76
CA ILE A 192 0.06 17.72 -18.53
C ILE A 192 1.17 17.38 -19.51
N ILE A 193 1.50 18.32 -20.39
CA ILE A 193 2.47 18.13 -21.47
C ILE A 193 3.70 19.02 -21.22
N ASP A 194 4.87 18.39 -21.16
CA ASP A 194 6.16 19.06 -21.21
C ASP A 194 6.85 18.64 -22.52
N PRO A 195 7.01 19.53 -23.51
CA PRO A 195 7.45 19.14 -24.86
C PRO A 195 8.77 18.37 -24.86
N GLU A 196 9.74 18.81 -24.07
CA GLU A 196 11.06 18.17 -24.03
C GLU A 196 11.04 16.85 -23.27
N TYR A 197 10.29 16.78 -22.17
CA TYR A 197 10.11 15.53 -21.45
C TYR A 197 9.39 14.49 -22.31
N ASN A 198 8.32 14.88 -23.00
CA ASN A 198 7.55 14.02 -23.90
C ASN A 198 8.40 13.51 -25.07
N ARG A 199 9.15 14.41 -25.73
CA ARG A 199 10.03 14.07 -26.86
C ARG A 199 10.97 12.91 -26.50
N ILE A 200 11.58 12.94 -25.31
CA ILE A 200 12.50 11.88 -24.86
C ILE A 200 11.80 10.51 -24.87
N PHE A 201 10.59 10.45 -24.31
CA PHE A 201 9.89 9.19 -24.10
C PHE A 201 9.16 8.68 -25.35
N GLU A 202 8.64 9.59 -26.18
CA GLU A 202 7.99 9.28 -27.47
C GLU A 202 9.01 8.83 -28.52
N SER A 203 10.20 9.46 -28.56
CA SER A 203 11.32 9.03 -29.41
C SER A 203 12.14 7.88 -28.81
N ASN A 204 11.67 7.30 -27.71
CA ASN A 204 12.23 6.11 -27.09
C ASN A 204 13.68 6.21 -26.58
N LEU A 205 14.14 7.43 -26.26
CA LEU A 205 15.50 7.76 -25.83
C LEU A 205 15.77 7.37 -24.36
N ASP A 206 17.04 7.28 -23.95
CA ASP A 206 17.42 7.13 -22.54
C ASP A 206 17.41 8.50 -21.86
N PHE A 207 16.45 8.69 -20.95
CA PHE A 207 16.27 9.96 -20.22
C PHE A 207 17.54 10.46 -19.55
N TYR A 208 18.29 9.60 -18.88
CA TYR A 208 19.47 10.02 -18.13
C TYR A 208 20.60 10.43 -19.06
N MET A 209 20.75 9.74 -20.20
CA MET A 209 21.73 10.14 -21.22
C MET A 209 21.34 11.47 -21.88
N GLU A 210 20.06 11.70 -22.16
CA GLU A 210 19.57 12.97 -22.71
C GLU A 210 19.81 14.14 -21.74
N VAL A 211 19.53 13.95 -20.45
CA VAL A 211 19.80 14.95 -19.40
C VAL A 211 21.30 15.22 -19.31
N ALA A 212 22.13 14.17 -19.26
CA ALA A 212 23.58 14.31 -19.19
C ALA A 212 24.15 15.06 -20.40
N ALA A 213 23.65 14.78 -21.60
CA ALA A 213 24.08 15.46 -22.82
C ALA A 213 23.71 16.94 -22.79
N ARG A 214 22.46 17.28 -22.43
CA ARG A 214 21.98 18.66 -22.41
C ARG A 214 22.59 19.51 -21.30
N LEU A 215 22.98 18.89 -20.19
CA LEU A 215 23.64 19.55 -19.07
C LEU A 215 25.18 19.41 -19.12
N ASN A 216 25.73 18.89 -20.22
CA ASN A 216 27.16 18.77 -20.48
C ASN A 216 27.95 18.01 -19.41
N PHE A 217 27.39 16.92 -18.89
CA PHE A 217 28.09 16.06 -17.93
C PHE A 217 29.31 15.38 -18.57
N GLN A 218 30.39 15.26 -17.79
CA GLN A 218 31.70 14.80 -18.26
C GLN A 218 31.96 13.35 -17.85
N GLY A 219 33.07 12.77 -18.34
CA GLY A 219 33.47 11.40 -18.02
C GLY A 219 32.82 10.32 -18.89
N SER A 220 32.87 9.06 -18.43
CA SER A 220 32.33 7.91 -19.17
C SER A 220 30.80 7.91 -19.23
N ASN A 221 30.21 7.22 -20.21
CA ASN A 221 28.74 7.12 -20.33
C ASN A 221 28.07 6.62 -19.04
N GLN A 222 28.70 5.66 -18.35
CA GLN A 222 28.17 5.16 -17.08
C GLN A 222 28.21 6.22 -15.98
N HIS A 223 29.29 7.01 -15.91
CA HIS A 223 29.43 8.09 -14.94
C HIS A 223 28.40 9.19 -15.19
N LYS A 224 28.29 9.67 -16.45
CA LYS A 224 27.27 10.63 -16.89
C LYS A 224 25.86 10.20 -16.53
N ARG A 225 25.54 8.93 -16.78
CA ARG A 225 24.22 8.36 -16.49
C ARG A 225 23.94 8.31 -14.99
N ASN A 226 24.95 8.00 -14.17
CA ASN A 226 24.83 8.00 -12.71
C ASN A 226 24.61 9.42 -12.18
N GLU A 227 25.39 10.41 -12.64
CA GLU A 227 25.19 11.81 -12.26
C GLU A 227 23.79 12.33 -12.63
N ALA A 228 23.30 11.99 -13.83
CA ALA A 228 21.95 12.36 -14.26
C ALA A 228 20.86 11.68 -13.41
N LYS A 229 21.11 10.44 -12.98
CA LYS A 229 20.22 9.74 -12.04
C LYS A 229 20.21 10.43 -10.67
N ASP A 230 21.36 10.81 -10.15
CA ASP A 230 21.48 11.51 -8.87
C ASP A 230 20.82 12.89 -8.92
N LEU A 231 21.05 13.65 -10.00
CA LEU A 231 20.38 14.92 -10.24
C LEU A 231 18.86 14.75 -10.29
N PHE A 232 18.37 13.73 -11.00
CA PHE A 232 16.94 13.43 -11.03
C PHE A 232 16.42 13.15 -9.62
N MET A 233 17.13 12.36 -8.81
CA MET A 233 16.74 12.08 -7.43
C MET A 233 16.68 13.34 -6.56
N HIS A 234 17.63 14.27 -6.71
CA HIS A 234 17.55 15.59 -6.08
C HIS A 234 16.37 16.41 -6.59
N TRP A 235 16.10 16.37 -7.89
CA TRP A 235 15.00 17.12 -8.49
C TRP A 235 13.62 16.66 -7.99
N ILE A 236 13.39 15.37 -7.77
CA ILE A 236 12.12 14.85 -7.20
C ILE A 236 12.05 14.86 -5.68
N ASN A 237 13.17 14.71 -4.97
CA ASN A 237 13.17 14.54 -3.50
C ASN A 237 13.76 15.75 -2.73
N GLY A 238 14.32 16.74 -3.42
CA GLY A 238 15.01 17.86 -2.80
C GLY A 238 14.08 18.82 -2.07
N HIS A 239 14.57 19.34 -0.95
CA HIS A 239 13.96 20.42 -0.16
C HIS A 239 14.65 21.75 -0.52
N GLY A 240 14.38 22.25 -1.73
CA GLY A 240 14.93 23.52 -2.23
C GLY A 240 16.27 23.41 -2.95
N TYR A 241 17.18 22.52 -2.52
CA TYR A 241 18.46 22.31 -3.19
C TYR A 241 18.37 21.28 -4.34
N VAL A 242 18.88 21.67 -5.51
CA VAL A 242 19.12 20.83 -6.68
C VAL A 242 20.51 21.17 -7.23
N PRO A 243 21.46 20.21 -7.32
CA PRO A 243 22.85 20.49 -7.68
C PRO A 243 23.04 21.23 -9.00
N ASN A 244 22.21 20.92 -10.00
CA ASN A 244 22.17 21.63 -11.27
C ASN A 244 20.75 22.13 -11.52
N PHE A 245 20.53 23.43 -11.27
CA PHE A 245 19.22 24.05 -11.35
C PHE A 245 18.68 24.15 -12.78
N GLU A 246 19.52 24.01 -13.81
CA GLU A 246 19.12 24.05 -15.22
C GLU A 246 18.14 22.93 -15.61
N ILE A 247 18.07 21.83 -14.83
CA ILE A 247 17.03 20.82 -15.03
C ILE A 247 15.62 21.41 -14.92
N HIS A 248 15.45 22.50 -14.15
CA HIS A 248 14.18 23.20 -14.05
C HIS A 248 13.80 23.97 -15.31
N ASN A 249 14.79 24.49 -16.02
CA ASN A 249 14.61 25.18 -17.29
C ASN A 249 14.37 24.17 -18.42
N LEU A 250 15.11 23.05 -18.38
CA LEU A 250 14.99 21.95 -19.33
C LEU A 250 13.60 21.31 -19.33
N PHE A 251 13.00 21.14 -18.15
CA PHE A 251 11.67 20.54 -17.98
C PHE A 251 10.78 21.45 -17.13
N ARG A 252 10.41 22.61 -17.71
CA ARG A 252 9.70 23.68 -17.00
C ARG A 252 8.33 23.25 -16.50
N THR A 253 7.53 22.59 -17.34
CA THR A 253 6.18 22.17 -16.97
C THR A 253 6.23 21.08 -15.91
N VAL A 254 7.13 20.10 -16.06
CA VAL A 254 7.37 19.07 -15.04
C VAL A 254 7.80 19.70 -13.71
N SER A 255 8.69 20.68 -13.75
CA SER A 255 9.16 21.39 -12.55
C SER A 255 8.06 22.13 -11.82
N LEU A 256 7.17 22.82 -12.55
CA LEU A 256 6.03 23.51 -11.95
C LEU A 256 5.07 22.52 -11.29
N TYR A 257 4.80 21.39 -11.96
CA TYR A 257 4.01 20.31 -11.39
C TYR A 257 4.65 19.75 -10.11
N LEU A 258 5.95 19.42 -10.15
CA LEU A 258 6.68 18.90 -9.00
C LEU A 258 6.69 19.90 -7.83
N LYS A 259 6.83 21.20 -8.10
CA LYS A 259 6.72 22.26 -7.09
C LYS A 259 5.34 22.27 -6.44
N GLY A 260 4.27 22.09 -7.24
CA GLY A 260 2.89 22.01 -6.76
C GLY A 260 2.68 20.87 -5.77
N ILE A 261 3.07 19.64 -6.12
CA ILE A 261 2.88 18.46 -5.25
C ILE A 261 3.74 18.52 -3.97
N LYS A 262 4.86 19.24 -4.02
CA LYS A 262 5.80 19.39 -2.90
C LYS A 262 5.40 20.48 -1.90
N ARG A 263 4.44 21.36 -2.21
CA ARG A 263 4.11 22.56 -1.42
C ARG A 263 3.82 22.26 0.07
N GLY A 264 3.22 21.12 0.38
CA GLY A 264 2.98 20.70 1.78
C GLY A 264 4.07 19.80 2.37
N ASN A 265 4.74 19.00 1.54
CA ASN A 265 5.80 18.10 1.96
C ASN A 265 6.71 17.78 0.77
N TYR A 266 7.98 18.16 0.87
CA TYR A 266 8.96 17.97 -0.21
C TYR A 266 9.17 16.50 -0.62
N LYS A 267 8.85 15.56 0.28
CA LYS A 267 8.93 14.12 0.02
C LYS A 267 7.78 13.59 -0.85
N ASN A 268 6.75 14.40 -1.11
CA ASN A 268 5.58 13.94 -1.88
C ASN A 268 5.93 13.53 -3.32
N GLY A 269 6.92 14.17 -3.95
CA GLY A 269 7.39 13.78 -5.28
C GLY A 269 7.95 12.37 -5.32
N GLY A 270 8.87 12.05 -4.41
CA GLY A 270 9.40 10.70 -4.25
C GLY A 270 8.34 9.69 -3.84
N ALA A 271 7.50 10.04 -2.86
CA ALA A 271 6.44 9.15 -2.38
C ALA A 271 5.46 8.78 -3.49
N LEU A 272 5.09 9.72 -4.37
CA LEU A 272 4.23 9.47 -5.51
C LEU A 272 4.82 8.39 -6.42
N LEU A 273 6.05 8.57 -6.90
CA LEU A 273 6.68 7.63 -7.82
C LEU A 273 6.93 6.27 -7.17
N GLN A 274 7.40 6.23 -5.92
CA GLN A 274 7.61 4.97 -5.20
C GLN A 274 6.31 4.19 -5.00
N ARG A 275 5.18 4.88 -4.76
CA ARG A 275 3.87 4.24 -4.64
C ARG A 275 3.38 3.69 -5.98
N ILE A 276 3.61 4.41 -7.07
CA ILE A 276 3.32 3.91 -8.43
C ILE A 276 4.17 2.66 -8.71
N GLU A 277 5.48 2.71 -8.43
CA GLU A 277 6.39 1.55 -8.56
C GLU A 277 5.90 0.36 -7.73
N SER A 278 5.55 0.59 -6.46
CA SER A 278 5.05 -0.46 -5.57
C SER A 278 3.76 -1.08 -6.09
N LYS A 279 2.83 -0.27 -6.63
CA LYS A 279 1.60 -0.77 -7.23
C LYS A 279 1.89 -1.66 -8.44
N ILE A 280 2.89 -1.31 -9.26
CA ILE A 280 3.28 -2.11 -10.43
C ILE A 280 3.98 -3.40 -9.98
N TRP A 281 5.08 -3.29 -9.24
CA TRP A 281 5.93 -4.43 -8.91
C TRP A 281 5.31 -5.36 -7.88
N ILE A 282 4.71 -4.83 -6.81
CA ILE A 282 4.19 -5.62 -5.70
C ILE A 282 2.74 -6.02 -5.97
N ASP A 283 1.87 -5.03 -6.18
CA ASP A 283 0.43 -5.31 -6.29
C ASP A 283 0.03 -5.86 -7.67
N GLY A 284 0.81 -5.57 -8.71
CA GLY A 284 0.55 -6.01 -10.08
C GLY A 284 1.36 -7.25 -10.48
N ILE A 285 2.68 -7.10 -10.57
CA ILE A 285 3.58 -8.13 -11.07
C ILE A 285 3.61 -9.32 -10.11
N LEU A 286 4.05 -9.12 -8.86
CA LEU A 286 4.25 -10.25 -7.92
C LEU A 286 2.96 -11.00 -7.57
N ASN A 287 1.80 -10.34 -7.56
CA ASN A 287 0.55 -11.02 -7.28
C ASN A 287 0.18 -12.07 -8.34
N ASN A 288 0.69 -11.94 -9.57
CA ASN A 288 0.34 -12.81 -10.69
C ASN A 288 1.56 -13.34 -11.47
N ILE A 289 2.76 -13.18 -10.91
CA ILE A 289 4.00 -13.56 -11.57
C ILE A 289 4.03 -15.08 -11.87
N PRO A 290 4.40 -15.50 -13.09
CA PRO A 290 4.28 -16.89 -13.52
C PRO A 290 5.43 -17.76 -13.01
N CYS A 291 5.86 -17.60 -11.76
CA CYS A 291 6.91 -18.42 -11.15
C CYS A 291 6.67 -18.56 -9.64
N ASP A 292 7.36 -19.52 -9.02
CA ASP A 292 7.29 -19.77 -7.57
C ASP A 292 8.44 -19.13 -6.78
N PHE A 293 9.43 -18.57 -7.48
CA PHE A 293 10.56 -17.87 -6.88
C PHE A 293 10.66 -16.45 -7.43
N ALA A 294 10.47 -15.45 -6.56
CA ALA A 294 10.60 -14.04 -6.89
C ALA A 294 10.89 -13.19 -5.65
N LEU A 295 11.94 -12.37 -5.70
CA LEU A 295 12.26 -11.41 -4.64
C LEU A 295 12.29 -9.97 -5.19
N PRO A 296 11.41 -9.06 -4.74
CA PRO A 296 11.42 -7.67 -5.18
C PRO A 296 12.57 -6.89 -4.56
N ILE A 297 13.35 -6.20 -5.38
CA ILE A 297 14.41 -5.28 -4.93
C ILE A 297 14.21 -3.95 -5.63
N HIS A 298 13.71 -2.96 -4.89
CA HIS A 298 13.43 -1.62 -5.40
C HIS A 298 12.56 -1.63 -6.67
N ASP A 299 13.16 -1.36 -7.83
CA ASP A 299 12.58 -1.27 -9.17
C ASP A 299 12.82 -2.53 -10.02
N CYS A 300 13.18 -3.65 -9.39
CA CYS A 300 13.38 -4.93 -10.07
C CYS A 300 12.87 -6.12 -9.25
N VAL A 301 12.83 -7.30 -9.87
CA VAL A 301 12.58 -8.59 -9.22
C VAL A 301 13.68 -9.59 -9.57
N ILE A 302 14.19 -10.31 -8.57
CA ILE A 302 15.13 -11.42 -8.76
C ILE A 302 14.34 -12.69 -9.04
N VAL A 303 14.74 -13.42 -10.08
CA VAL A 303 14.16 -14.70 -10.49
C VAL A 303 15.26 -15.70 -10.83
N LYS A 304 14.91 -16.99 -10.84
CA LYS A 304 15.84 -18.06 -11.26
C LYS A 304 16.10 -17.97 -12.76
N LYS A 305 17.26 -18.47 -13.20
CA LYS A 305 17.66 -18.51 -14.61
C LYS A 305 16.60 -19.12 -15.52
N GLN A 306 15.99 -20.23 -15.10
CA GLN A 306 14.97 -20.95 -15.87
C GLN A 306 13.66 -20.15 -16.07
N ASP A 307 13.33 -19.24 -15.15
CA ASP A 307 12.08 -18.46 -15.18
C ASP A 307 12.27 -17.07 -15.82
N ALA A 308 13.51 -16.65 -16.05
CA ALA A 308 13.85 -15.27 -16.41
C ALA A 308 13.15 -14.78 -17.69
N ASP A 309 13.13 -15.59 -18.74
CA ASP A 309 12.50 -15.21 -20.01
C ASP A 309 10.98 -15.15 -19.94
N MET A 310 10.38 -16.13 -19.25
CA MET A 310 8.94 -16.16 -19.02
C MET A 310 8.48 -14.94 -18.21
N VAL A 311 9.20 -14.60 -17.13
CA VAL A 311 8.88 -13.44 -16.30
C VAL A 311 9.10 -12.12 -17.06
N LEU A 312 10.17 -12.01 -17.86
CA LEU A 312 10.40 -10.83 -18.69
C LEU A 312 9.23 -10.59 -19.66
N ASN A 313 8.78 -11.64 -20.34
CA ASN A 313 7.67 -11.57 -21.28
C ASN A 313 6.36 -11.20 -20.58
N TYR A 314 6.11 -11.78 -19.40
CA TYR A 314 4.98 -11.42 -18.56
C TYR A 314 4.99 -9.93 -18.17
N CYS A 315 6.12 -9.40 -17.70
CA CYS A 315 6.23 -7.99 -17.33
C CYS A 315 5.95 -7.05 -18.53
N LYS A 316 6.52 -7.36 -19.70
CA LYS A 316 6.29 -6.60 -20.95
C LYS A 316 4.82 -6.63 -21.38
N HIS A 317 4.16 -7.77 -21.23
CA HIS A 317 2.75 -7.91 -21.58
C HIS A 317 1.83 -7.13 -20.64
N GLN A 318 2.08 -7.21 -19.32
CA GLN A 318 1.25 -6.53 -18.32
C GLN A 318 1.45 -5.01 -18.31
N TYR A 319 2.67 -4.55 -18.61
CA TYR A 319 3.03 -3.13 -18.56
C TYR A 319 3.76 -2.71 -19.84
N PRO A 320 3.07 -2.63 -20.99
CA PRO A 320 3.71 -2.35 -22.29
C PRO A 320 4.34 -0.95 -22.36
N ASN A 321 3.87 -0.01 -21.54
CA ASN A 321 4.39 1.36 -21.46
C ASN A 321 5.67 1.47 -20.60
N ILE A 322 6.18 0.36 -20.07
CA ILE A 322 7.40 0.28 -19.27
C ILE A 322 8.41 -0.59 -20.01
N LYS A 323 9.66 -0.11 -20.09
CA LYS A 323 10.75 -0.89 -20.67
C LYS A 323 11.32 -1.82 -19.61
N PHE A 324 11.28 -3.12 -19.86
CA PHE A 324 11.92 -4.12 -19.01
C PHE A 324 13.16 -4.72 -19.68
N LYS A 325 14.20 -4.96 -18.88
CA LYS A 325 15.39 -5.71 -19.27
C LYS A 325 15.61 -6.87 -18.30
N LYS A 326 16.27 -7.92 -18.78
CA LYS A 326 16.83 -8.99 -17.94
C LYS A 326 18.34 -8.78 -17.82
N GLU A 327 18.89 -8.93 -16.62
CA GLU A 327 20.33 -8.86 -16.39
C GLU A 327 20.79 -10.02 -15.49
N LEU A 328 21.90 -10.66 -15.88
CA LEU A 328 22.53 -11.69 -15.07
C LEU A 328 23.26 -11.03 -13.88
N ILE A 329 23.03 -11.54 -12.68
CA ILE A 329 23.78 -11.16 -11.49
C ILE A 329 25.14 -11.88 -11.53
N LYS A 330 26.21 -11.12 -11.71
CA LYS A 330 27.60 -11.58 -11.88
C LYS A 330 28.35 -11.70 -10.55
#